data_AF-A0A7Z2V152-F1
#
_entry.id   AF-A0A7Z2V152-F1
#
_cell.length_a   1.000
_cell.length_b   1.000
_cell.length_c   1.000
_cell.angle_alpha   90.00
_cell.angle_beta   90.00
_cell.angle_gamma   90.00
#
_symmetry.space_group_name_H-M   'P 1'
#
loop_
_entity.id
_entity.type
_entity.pdbx_description
1 polymer ?
#
loop_
_entity_poly.entity_id
_entity_poly.type
_entity_poly.pdbx_seq_one_letter_code
_entity_poly.pdbx_strand_id
1 'polypeptide(L)'
;MSGKPVARVGDMTECPKDKHGSNPIIEGSPDVLIEGIPAARMGDPTACGSTLVGGVSGSVMINSKPAAILGSTGDHGNAVVAGSTTVVIGK
;
A
#
# COMPACT_ATOMS: atom_id res chain seq x y z
N MET A 1 -14.49 -14.83 -2.08
CA MET A 1 -13.03 -14.85 -2.29
C MET A 1 -12.38 -14.06 -1.16
N SER A 2 -11.48 -14.66 -0.37
CA SER A 2 -10.91 -14.04 0.84
C SER A 2 -9.63 -13.24 0.58
N GLY A 3 -9.62 -12.41 -0.46
CA GLY A 3 -8.48 -11.58 -0.84
C GLY A 3 -8.65 -10.12 -0.40
N LYS A 4 -7.56 -9.36 -0.41
CA LYS A 4 -7.58 -7.91 -0.22
C LYS A 4 -7.10 -7.19 -1.48
N PRO A 5 -7.70 -6.05 -1.85
CA PRO A 5 -7.21 -5.21 -2.95
C PRO A 5 -5.72 -4.89 -2.81
N VAL A 6 -4.99 -4.92 -3.92
CA VAL A 6 -3.59 -4.47 -3.98
C VAL A 6 -3.54 -2.95 -3.91
N ALA A 7 -2.63 -2.41 -3.10
CA ALA A 7 -2.37 -0.99 -3.04
C ALA A 7 -1.37 -0.55 -4.12
N ARG A 8 -1.48 0.70 -4.55
CA ARG A 8 -0.68 1.30 -5.64
C ARG A 8 -0.29 2.72 -5.27
N VAL A 9 0.64 3.29 -6.03
CA VAL A 9 0.92 4.73 -5.95
C VAL A 9 -0.36 5.53 -6.18
N GLY A 10 -0.60 6.53 -5.33
CA GLY A 10 -1.81 7.35 -5.33
C GLY A 10 -2.97 6.80 -4.50
N ASP A 11 -2.97 5.52 -4.11
CA ASP A 11 -3.98 5.01 -3.19
C ASP A 11 -3.81 5.66 -1.80
N MET A 12 -4.92 6.05 -1.19
CA MET A 12 -4.95 6.85 0.03
C MET A 12 -4.61 6.06 1.29
N THR A 13 -3.98 6.73 2.24
CA THR A 13 -3.75 6.27 3.61
C THR A 13 -4.31 7.27 4.62
N GLU A 14 -4.80 6.77 5.76
CA GLU A 14 -5.30 7.61 6.86
C GLU A 14 -4.33 7.62 8.02
N CYS A 15 -3.65 8.75 8.25
CA CYS A 15 -2.66 8.86 9.30
C CYS A 15 -3.25 9.39 10.62
N PRO A 16 -3.03 8.70 11.76
CA PRO A 16 -3.57 9.12 13.06
C PRO A 16 -2.77 10.26 13.71
N LYS A 17 -1.60 10.64 13.16
CA LYS A 17 -0.82 11.76 13.68
C LYS A 17 -1.55 13.08 13.42
N ASP A 18 -1.52 13.97 14.40
CA ASP A 18 -2.15 15.29 14.30
C ASP A 18 -1.68 16.02 13.03
N LYS A 19 -2.65 16.57 12.28
CA LYS A 19 -2.46 17.30 11.01
C LYS A 19 -1.91 16.51 9.81
N HIS A 20 -1.65 15.20 9.92
CA HIS A 20 -1.22 14.41 8.75
C HIS A 20 -2.41 13.99 7.88
N GLY A 21 -3.49 13.48 8.48
CA GLY A 21 -4.74 13.13 7.81
C GLY A 21 -4.59 12.16 6.63
N SER A 22 -5.48 12.32 5.65
CA SER A 22 -5.51 11.51 4.43
C SER A 22 -4.40 11.91 3.47
N ASN A 23 -3.55 10.96 3.07
CA ASN A 23 -2.43 11.21 2.17
C ASN A 23 -2.07 9.96 1.34
N PRO A 24 -1.64 10.14 0.08
CA PRO A 24 -1.39 9.01 -0.83
C PRO A 24 -0.07 8.30 -0.55
N ILE A 25 0.03 7.06 -1.03
CA ILE A 25 1.30 6.38 -1.28
C ILE A 25 2.01 7.09 -2.46
N ILE A 26 3.30 7.42 -2.31
CA ILE A 26 4.01 8.27 -3.29
C ILE A 26 5.06 7.54 -4.11
N GLU A 27 5.47 6.34 -3.72
CA GLU A 27 6.36 5.49 -4.52
C GLU A 27 5.87 4.04 -4.53
N GLY A 28 6.41 3.26 -5.46
CA GLY A 28 5.97 1.89 -5.72
C GLY A 28 7.05 1.08 -6.43
N SER A 29 6.62 -0.01 -7.05
CA SER A 29 7.44 -0.82 -7.93
C SER A 29 7.89 -0.03 -9.17
N PRO A 30 9.16 -0.16 -9.60
CA PRO A 30 9.64 0.51 -10.82
C PRO A 30 9.12 -0.14 -12.12
N ASP A 31 8.60 -1.37 -12.06
CA ASP A 31 8.33 -2.20 -13.23
C ASP A 31 7.04 -3.03 -13.14
N VAL A 32 6.51 -3.28 -11.94
CA VAL A 32 5.23 -3.97 -11.74
C VAL A 32 4.12 -2.95 -11.62
N LEU A 33 3.28 -2.92 -12.66
CA LEU A 33 2.13 -2.03 -12.74
C LEU A 33 0.83 -2.81 -12.50
N ILE A 34 -0.04 -2.27 -11.66
CA ILE A 34 -1.41 -2.73 -11.45
C ILE A 34 -2.34 -1.66 -12.02
N GLU A 35 -3.12 -2.02 -13.04
CA GLU A 35 -3.95 -1.06 -13.79
C GLU A 35 -3.13 0.11 -14.37
N GLY A 36 -1.87 -0.16 -14.78
CA GLY A 36 -0.96 0.87 -15.30
C GLY A 36 -0.30 1.75 -14.25
N ILE A 37 -0.58 1.53 -12.96
CA ILE A 37 -0.04 2.31 -11.84
C ILE A 37 0.97 1.47 -11.06
N PRO A 38 2.12 2.02 -10.65
CA PRO A 38 3.11 1.30 -9.83
C PRO A 38 2.50 0.61 -8.59
N ALA A 39 2.75 -0.69 -8.45
CA ALA A 39 2.30 -1.47 -7.30
C ALA A 39 3.02 -1.04 -6.02
N ALA A 40 2.28 -0.79 -4.93
CA ALA A 40 2.88 -0.45 -3.65
C ALA A 40 3.33 -1.72 -2.90
N ARG A 41 4.40 -1.58 -2.11
CA ARG A 41 5.09 -2.67 -1.43
C ARG A 41 5.52 -2.22 -0.05
N MET A 42 5.93 -3.19 0.77
CA MET A 42 6.62 -2.88 2.03
C MET A 42 7.86 -2.03 1.78
N GLY A 43 8.00 -0.97 2.56
CA GLY A 43 9.09 0.00 2.46
C GLY A 43 8.80 1.18 1.53
N ASP A 44 7.66 1.20 0.81
CA ASP A 44 7.33 2.34 -0.03
C ASP A 44 6.73 3.50 0.82
N PRO A 45 7.16 4.75 0.61
CA PRO A 45 6.73 5.93 1.37
C PRO A 45 5.32 6.44 1.03
N THR A 46 4.77 7.19 1.97
CA THR A 46 3.52 7.97 1.86
C THR A 46 3.80 9.46 1.98
N ALA A 47 2.91 10.29 1.44
CA ALA A 47 3.10 11.75 1.35
C ALA A 47 3.28 12.44 2.71
N CYS A 48 2.77 11.87 3.80
CA CYS A 48 2.97 12.41 5.15
C CYS A 48 4.32 12.03 5.80
N GLY A 49 5.21 11.38 5.04
CA GLY A 49 6.54 10.94 5.49
C GLY A 49 6.57 9.59 6.20
N SER A 50 5.45 8.86 6.26
CA SER A 50 5.43 7.49 6.80
C SER A 50 5.87 6.48 5.76
N THR A 51 6.44 5.36 6.20
CA THR A 51 6.81 4.22 5.35
C THR A 51 5.91 3.01 5.64
N LEU A 52 5.42 2.31 4.60
CA LEU A 52 4.63 1.08 4.77
C LEU A 52 5.47 -0.06 5.38
N VAL A 53 5.08 -0.58 6.54
CA VAL A 53 5.88 -1.57 7.30
C VAL A 53 5.08 -2.77 7.79
N GLY A 54 3.75 -2.71 7.81
CA GLY A 54 2.90 -3.75 8.41
C GLY A 54 1.65 -4.04 7.59
N GLY A 55 0.93 -5.11 7.96
CA GLY A 55 -0.33 -5.50 7.31
C GLY A 55 -0.23 -5.76 5.80
N VAL A 56 0.98 -6.04 5.30
CA VAL A 56 1.29 -6.39 3.91
C VAL A 56 0.94 -7.86 3.63
N SER A 57 0.97 -8.27 2.36
CA SER A 57 0.73 -9.68 1.98
C SER A 57 1.75 -10.62 2.62
N GLY A 58 1.28 -11.77 3.10
CA GLY A 58 2.15 -12.84 3.61
C GLY A 58 2.61 -13.83 2.54
N SER A 59 2.02 -13.81 1.34
CA SER A 59 2.20 -14.83 0.30
C SER A 59 2.68 -14.26 -1.04
N VAL A 60 2.41 -12.99 -1.33
CA VAL A 60 2.76 -12.36 -2.61
C VAL A 60 3.86 -11.31 -2.43
N MET A 61 4.92 -11.48 -3.21
CA MET A 61 6.07 -10.57 -3.27
C MET A 61 6.10 -9.84 -4.61
N ILE A 62 6.46 -8.57 -4.59
CA ILE A 62 6.69 -7.71 -5.75
C ILE A 62 8.10 -7.13 -5.60
N ASN A 63 8.98 -7.39 -6.56
CA ASN A 63 10.43 -7.08 -6.46
C ASN A 63 11.05 -7.52 -5.13
N SER A 64 10.77 -8.75 -4.71
CA SER A 64 11.26 -9.33 -3.44
C SER A 64 10.81 -8.61 -2.16
N LYS A 65 9.83 -7.70 -2.26
CA LYS A 65 9.18 -7.04 -1.12
C LYS A 65 7.73 -7.51 -1.02
N PRO A 66 7.18 -7.73 0.19
CA PRO A 66 5.76 -8.02 0.34
C PRO A 66 4.87 -6.96 -0.33
N ALA A 67 3.85 -7.40 -1.06
CA ALA A 67 2.91 -6.49 -1.69
C ALA A 67 2.08 -5.75 -0.62
N ALA A 68 1.91 -4.43 -0.78
CA ALA A 68 0.97 -3.68 0.03
C ALA A 68 -0.47 -3.94 -0.44
N ILE A 69 -1.39 -4.02 0.50
CA ILE A 69 -2.80 -4.35 0.29
C ILE A 69 -3.67 -3.42 1.13
N LEU A 70 -4.99 -3.45 0.89
CA LEU A 70 -5.94 -2.71 1.73
C LEU A 70 -5.76 -3.06 3.22
N GLY A 71 -5.56 -2.03 4.04
CA GLY A 71 -5.27 -2.16 5.47
C GLY A 71 -3.80 -2.48 5.81
N SER A 72 -2.87 -2.45 4.85
CA SER A 72 -1.45 -2.31 5.18
C SER A 72 -1.21 -1.02 5.97
N THR A 73 -0.20 -0.99 6.82
CA THR A 73 0.03 0.09 7.77
C THR A 73 1.43 0.65 7.64
N GLY A 74 1.56 1.97 7.68
CA GLY A 74 2.84 2.64 7.82
C GLY A 74 3.33 2.71 9.26
N ASP A 75 4.58 3.14 9.43
CA ASP A 75 5.26 3.31 10.73
C ASP A 75 4.67 4.44 11.60
N HIS A 76 3.84 5.30 11.01
CA HIS A 76 2.99 6.24 11.76
C HIS A 76 1.68 5.60 12.24
N GLY A 77 1.42 4.34 11.88
CA GLY A 77 0.14 3.68 12.09
C GLY A 77 -0.92 4.06 11.05
N ASN A 78 -0.54 4.75 9.97
CA ASN A 78 -1.47 5.13 8.91
C ASN A 78 -1.90 3.89 8.12
N ALA A 79 -3.21 3.68 7.99
CA ALA A 79 -3.75 2.52 7.28
C ALA A 79 -4.01 2.88 5.81
N VAL A 80 -3.65 1.99 4.90
CA VAL A 80 -4.07 2.06 3.50
C VAL A 80 -5.58 1.81 3.42
N VAL A 81 -6.32 2.77 2.88
CA VAL A 81 -7.81 2.75 2.83
C VAL A 81 -8.38 2.65 1.42
N ALA A 82 -7.53 2.68 0.40
CA ALA A 82 -7.90 2.46 -0.99
C ALA A 82 -6.98 1.43 -1.65
N GLY A 83 -7.42 0.85 -2.76
CA GLY A 83 -6.67 -0.16 -3.51
C GLY A 83 -7.29 -0.39 -4.89
N SER A 84 -6.71 -1.30 -5.65
CA SER A 84 -7.21 -1.72 -6.97
C SER A 84 -8.65 -2.26 -6.89
N THR A 85 -9.45 -1.92 -7.91
CA THR A 85 -10.84 -2.40 -8.01
C THR A 85 -10.95 -3.76 -8.70
N THR A 86 -9.87 -4.21 -9.35
CA THR A 86 -9.86 -5.42 -10.17
C THR A 86 -8.86 -6.48 -9.70
N VAL A 87 -7.79 -6.08 -9.00
CA VAL A 87 -6.71 -6.98 -8.56
C VAL A 87 -6.74 -7.15 -7.04
N VAL A 88 -6.91 -8.40 -6.63
CA VAL A 88 -7.01 -8.85 -5.23
C VAL A 88 -5.91 -9.88 -4.95
N ILE A 89 -5.17 -9.70 -3.87
CA ILE A 89 -4.20 -10.69 -3.38
C ILE A 89 -4.89 -11.58 -2.35
N GLY A 90 -4.83 -12.89 -2.56
CA GLY A 90 -5.32 -13.91 -1.63
C GLY A 90 -4.53 -13.92 -0.32
N LYS A 91 -5.13 -14.52 0.71
CA LYS A 91 -4.38 -14.88 1.93
C LYS A 91 -3.44 -16.04 1.61
#